data_AF-A0A846YXN8-F1
#
_entry.id   AF-A0A846YXN8-F1
#
_cell.length_a   1.000
_cell.length_b   1.000
_cell.length_c   1.000
_cell.angle_alpha   90.00
_cell.angle_beta   90.00
_cell.angle_gamma   90.00
#
_symmetry.space_group_name_H-M   'P 1'
#
loop_
_entity.id
_entity.type
_entity.pdbx_description
1 polymer ?
#
loop_
_entity_poly.entity_id
_entity_poly.type
_entity_poly.pdbx_seq_one_letter_code
_entity_poly.pdbx_strand_id
1 'polypeptide(L)' 'MKKPTVDELGVDPDALDWRRSGSDEGGVEVAFVREWTLLRTSGELISVFDQHEWSCFLDGVRKGEFDRAAS' A
#
# COMPACT_ATOMS: atom_id res chain seq x y z
N MET A 1 -7.81 -11.74 13.79
CA MET A 1 -7.58 -12.39 12.49
C MET A 1 -6.09 -12.33 12.19
N LYS A 2 -5.55 -13.32 11.48
CA LYS A 2 -4.17 -13.25 10.97
C LYS A 2 -4.17 -12.42 9.69
N LYS A 3 -3.21 -11.51 9.55
CA LYS A 3 -2.99 -10.74 8.32
C LYS A 3 -2.55 -11.68 7.19
N PRO A 4 -3.24 -11.68 6.03
CA PRO A 4 -2.89 -12.54 4.90
C PRO A 4 -1.70 -11.98 4.14
N THR A 5 -0.97 -12.86 3.46
CA THR A 5 -0.08 -12.48 2.36
C THR A 5 -0.90 -12.16 1.09
N VAL A 6 -0.25 -11.57 0.10
CA VAL A 6 -0.88 -11.32 -1.21
C VAL A 6 -1.31 -12.62 -1.88
N ASP A 7 -0.50 -13.68 -1.78
CA ASP A 7 -0.83 -15.02 -2.29
C ASP A 7 -2.07 -15.61 -1.59
N GLU A 8 -2.16 -15.48 -0.27
CA GLU A 8 -3.30 -15.95 0.53
C GLU A 8 -4.60 -15.19 0.20
N LEU A 9 -4.53 -13.99 -0.37
CA LEU A 9 -5.70 -13.26 -0.86
C LEU A 9 -6.26 -13.85 -2.18
N GLY A 10 -5.46 -14.61 -2.91
CA GLY A 10 -5.84 -15.21 -4.20
C GLY A 10 -6.05 -14.18 -5.30
N VAL A 11 -5.27 -13.09 -5.27
CA VAL A 11 -5.31 -12.02 -6.29
C VAL A 11 -4.04 -12.01 -7.12
N ASP A 12 -4.19 -11.68 -8.41
CA ASP A 12 -3.08 -11.36 -9.29
C ASP A 12 -2.77 -9.85 -9.13
N PRO A 13 -1.61 -9.47 -8.56
CA PRO A 13 -1.27 -8.07 -8.37
C PRO A 13 -1.19 -7.25 -9.65
N ASP A 14 -0.84 -7.87 -10.78
CA ASP A 14 -0.71 -7.17 -12.06
C ASP A 14 -2.07 -6.92 -12.71
N ALA A 15 -3.12 -7.60 -12.24
CA ALA A 15 -4.50 -7.41 -12.68
C ALA A 15 -5.31 -6.43 -11.81
N LEU A 16 -4.73 -5.90 -10.73
CA LEU A 16 -5.43 -4.96 -9.84
C LEU A 16 -5.51 -3.55 -10.41
N ASP A 17 -6.57 -2.82 -10.04
CA ASP A 17 -6.75 -1.41 -10.37
C ASP A 17 -5.95 -0.52 -9.42
N TRP A 18 -4.67 -0.29 -9.75
CA TRP A 18 -3.75 0.50 -8.94
C TRP A 18 -3.97 2.00 -9.14
N ARG A 19 -4.16 2.72 -8.03
CA ARG A 19 -4.22 4.18 -7.97
C ARG A 19 -2.84 4.73 -7.65
N ARG A 20 -2.23 5.46 -8.58
CA ARG A 20 -0.88 6.02 -8.45
C ARG A 20 -0.90 7.48 -7.99
N SER A 21 0.02 7.87 -7.11
CA SER A 21 0.14 9.23 -6.55
C SER A 21 0.86 10.24 -7.46
N GLY A 22 1.33 9.84 -8.64
CA GLY A 22 2.07 10.68 -9.58
C GLY A 22 2.61 9.89 -10.78
N SER A 23 3.28 10.55 -11.72
CA SER A 23 3.85 9.90 -12.92
C SER A 23 5.33 9.54 -12.78
N ASP A 24 6.01 10.07 -11.76
CA ASP A 24 7.44 9.90 -11.52
C ASP A 24 7.80 8.51 -10.98
N GLU A 25 9.05 8.10 -11.20
CA GLU A 25 9.64 6.92 -10.56
C GLU A 25 9.62 7.10 -9.03
N GLY A 26 9.09 6.10 -8.32
CA GLY A 26 8.89 6.17 -6.86
C GLY A 26 7.52 6.65 -6.40
N GLY A 27 6.60 6.93 -7.32
CA GLY A 27 5.19 7.18 -6.97
C GLY A 27 4.57 5.98 -6.24
N VAL A 28 3.81 6.25 -5.18
CA VAL A 28 3.09 5.22 -4.43
C VAL A 28 1.87 4.79 -5.22
N GLU A 29 1.64 3.48 -5.29
CA GLU A 29 0.47 2.85 -5.86
C GLU A 29 -0.34 2.16 -4.76
N VAL A 30 -1.66 2.36 -4.79
CA VAL A 30 -2.60 1.76 -3.83
C VAL A 30 -3.73 1.03 -4.55
N ALA A 31 -4.04 -0.19 -4.12
CA ALA A 31 -5.19 -0.96 -4.58
C ALA A 31 -6.04 -1.43 -3.38
N PHE A 32 -7.35 -1.54 -3.57
CA PHE A 32 -8.28 -2.02 -2.54
C PHE A 32 -8.79 -3.41 -2.92
N VAL A 33 -8.62 -4.38 -2.02
CA VAL A 33 -9.03 -5.77 -2.22
C VAL A 33 -9.82 -6.23 -0.99
N ARG A 34 -11.14 -6.36 -1.15
CA ARG A 34 -12.04 -6.73 -0.04
C ARG A 34 -11.86 -5.77 1.15
N GLU A 35 -11.44 -6.27 2.32
CA GLU A 35 -11.16 -5.44 3.50
C GLU A 35 -9.71 -4.93 3.60
N TRP A 36 -8.85 -5.28 2.64
CA TRP A 36 -7.43 -4.98 2.66
C TRP A 36 -7.06 -3.82 1.75
N THR A 37 -6.09 -3.03 2.19
CA THR A 37 -5.44 -2.01 1.36
C THR A 37 -4.04 -2.49 1.02
N LEU A 38 -3.71 -2.51 -0.27
CA LEU A 38 -2.40 -2.90 -0.77
C LEU A 38 -1.64 -1.65 -1.18
N LEU A 39 -0.34 -1.59 -0.86
CA LEU A 39 0.54 -0.47 -1.20
C LEU A 39 1.85 -0.99 -1.80
N ARG A 40 2.30 -0.36 -2.89
CA ARG A 40 3.62 -0.61 -3.51
C ARG A 40 4.22 0.70 -4.06
N THR A 41 5.53 0.75 -4.28
CA THR A 41 6.26 1.92 -4.81
C THR A 41 7.02 1.64 -6.11
N SER A 42 7.39 0.39 -6.35
CA SER A 42 8.17 -0.04 -7.52
C SER A 42 7.78 -1.43 -8.03
N GLY A 43 6.58 -1.91 -7.70
CA GLY A 43 6.08 -3.22 -8.14
C GLY A 43 6.61 -4.42 -7.35
N GLU A 44 7.84 -4.36 -6.82
CA GLU A 44 8.53 -5.54 -6.27
C GLU A 44 8.03 -5.98 -4.88
N LEU A 45 7.63 -5.02 -4.04
CA LEU A 45 7.13 -5.31 -2.68
C LEU A 45 5.74 -4.71 -2.49
N ILE A 46 4.80 -5.56 -2.09
CA ILE A 46 3.42 -5.19 -1.80
C ILE A 46 3.18 -5.35 -0.30
N SER A 47 2.87 -4.24 0.35
CA SER A 47 2.43 -4.23 1.74
C SER A 47 0.92 -4.36 1.79
N VAL A 48 0.42 -5.29 2.60
CA VAL A 48 -1.01 -5.47 2.90
C VAL A 48 -1.32 -4.69 4.17
N PHE A 49 -2.49 -4.06 4.28
CA PHE A 49 -2.94 -3.35 5.48
C PHE A 49 -4.39 -3.71 5.77
N ASP A 50 -4.71 -3.96 7.04
CA ASP A 50 -6.11 -3.87 7.49
C ASP A 50 -6.55 -2.40 7.65
N GLN A 51 -7.83 -2.18 7.98
CA GLN A 51 -8.39 -0.84 8.17
C GLN A 51 -7.69 -0.04 9.28
N HIS A 52 -7.30 -0.68 10.37
CA HIS A 52 -6.67 -0.01 11.51
C HIS A 52 -5.22 0.37 11.17
N GLU A 53 -4.44 -0.57 10.64
CA GLU A 53 -3.07 -0.33 10.17
C GLU A 53 -3.05 0.78 9.11
N TRP A 54 -3.98 0.76 8.16
CA TRP A 54 -4.09 1.80 7.14
C TRP A 54 -4.42 3.17 7.73
N SER A 55 -5.31 3.21 8.72
CA SER A 55 -5.65 4.46 9.42
C SER A 55 -4.45 5.05 10.17
N CYS A 56 -3.68 4.19 10.85
CA CYS A 56 -2.44 4.59 11.52
C CYS A 56 -1.38 5.07 10.53
N PHE A 57 -1.20 4.37 9.40
CA PHE A 57 -0.29 4.78 8.33
C PHE A 57 -0.65 6.18 7.79
N LEU A 58 -1.94 6.42 7.48
CA LEU A 58 -2.40 7.72 7.00
C LEU A 58 -2.25 8.83 8.05
N ASP A 59 -2.40 8.52 9.34
CA ASP A 59 -2.14 9.47 10.42
C ASP A 59 -0.65 9.86 10.49
N GLY A 60 0.25 8.89 10.39
CA GLY A 60 1.70 9.13 10.31
C GLY A 60 2.10 9.98 9.10
N VAL A 61 1.57 9.66 7.91
CA VAL A 61 1.78 10.46 6.69
C VAL A 61 1.31 11.90 6.89
N ARG A 62 0.13 12.13 7.46
CA ARG A 62 -0.38 13.50 7.73
C ARG A 62 0.48 14.27 8.73
N LYS A 63 1.19 13.57 9.61
CA LYS A 63 2.12 14.15 10.59
C LYS A 63 3.53 14.38 10.03
N GLY A 64 3.78 14.04 8.76
CA GLY A 64 5.08 14.20 8.12
C GLY A 64 6.13 13.18 8.61
N GLU A 65 5.69 12.02 9.11
CA GLU A 65 6.60 10.98 9.63
C GLU A 65 7.61 10.51 8.58
N PHE A 66 7.25 10.58 7.30
CA PHE A 66 8.05 10.10 6.17
C PHE A 66 8.78 11.22 5.42
N ASP A 67 8.63 12.49 5.80
CA ASP A 67 9.21 13.64 5.09
C ASP A 67 10.75 13.65 5.14
N ARG A 68 11.34 12.91 6.09
CA ARG A 68 12.80 12.78 6.28
C ARG A 68 13.35 11.41 5.88
N ALA A 69 12.50 10.49 5.45
CA ALA A 69 12.90 9.12 5.13
C ALA A 69 13.51 8.97 3.71
N ALA A 70 13.42 10.01 2.89
CA ALA A 70 14.16 10.11 1.63
C ALA A 70 15.51 10.81 1.87
N SER A 71 16.53 10.04 2.24
CA SER A 71 17.95 10.45 2.23
C SER A 71 18.82 9.28 1.79
#